data_AF-A0A7Y0PMB4-F1
#
_entry.id   AF-A0A7Y0PMB4-F1
#
_cell.length_a   1.000
_cell.length_b   1.000
_cell.length_c   1.000
_cell.angle_alpha   90.00
_cell.angle_beta   90.00
_cell.angle_gamma   90.00
#
_symmetry.space_group_name_H-M   'P 1'
#
loop_
_entity.id
_entity.type
_entity.pdbx_description
1 polymer ?
#
loop_
_entity_poly.entity_id
_entity_poly.type
_entity_poly.pdbx_seq_one_letter_code
_entity_poly.pdbx_strand_id
1 'polypeptide(L)'
;MGDFLTKLHSIHLLELEGTNLTTIHTLTYWKDLYGNIKKELFPFLSNQQQEQISHIFDDFLDDYPDSLNKKVVIHGDLTISNIIYQERKERITGVIDFTDAQIGDPAFDFAGIYWSFGPKFTRDVLAHYQSTEPSESLFDRVSKFYGLQPVFHNLLYAISNKQNIDWNSALARFSFLYHYTFEKEKKQ
;
A
#
# COMPACT_ATOMS: atom_id res chain seq x y z
N MET A 1 2.27 8.18 14.64
CA MET A 1 1.59 7.37 13.61
C MET A 1 1.43 5.92 14.06
N GLY A 2 2.50 5.22 14.46
CA GLY A 2 2.40 3.84 14.98
C GLY A 2 1.33 3.66 16.06
N ASP A 3 1.29 4.54 17.08
CA ASP A 3 0.24 4.53 18.12
C ASP A 3 -1.20 4.68 17.57
N PHE A 4 -1.41 5.54 16.58
CA PHE A 4 -2.72 5.71 15.95
C PHE A 4 -3.16 4.44 15.24
N LEU A 5 -2.27 3.86 14.43
CA LEU A 5 -2.54 2.60 13.72
C LEU A 5 -2.77 1.45 14.69
N THR A 6 -2.03 1.38 15.80
CA THR A 6 -2.28 0.39 16.85
C THR A 6 -3.69 0.47 17.37
N LYS A 7 -4.19 1.68 17.67
CA LYS A 7 -5.55 1.88 18.18
C LYS A 7 -6.60 1.53 17.13
N LEU A 8 -6.43 2.00 15.89
CA LEU A 8 -7.35 1.69 14.78
C LEU A 8 -7.45 0.18 14.55
N HIS A 9 -6.30 -0.50 14.43
CA HIS A 9 -6.22 -1.93 14.14
C HIS A 9 -6.59 -2.82 15.34
N SER A 10 -6.75 -2.23 16.54
CA SER A 10 -7.21 -2.94 17.75
C SER A 10 -8.71 -2.85 17.99
N ILE A 11 -9.45 -2.10 17.16
CA ILE A 11 -10.91 -2.06 17.24
C ILE A 11 -11.46 -3.48 17.03
N HIS A 12 -12.22 -3.98 18.00
CA HIS A 12 -12.80 -5.31 17.92
C HIS A 12 -13.91 -5.31 16.86
N LEU A 13 -13.89 -6.29 15.95
CA LEU A 13 -14.89 -6.38 14.86
C LEU A 13 -16.33 -6.51 15.37
N LEU A 14 -16.52 -7.04 16.58
CA LEU A 14 -17.83 -7.10 17.25
C LEU A 14 -18.40 -5.71 17.58
N GLU A 15 -17.54 -4.71 17.83
CA GLU A 15 -17.96 -3.32 18.06
C GLU A 15 -18.50 -2.65 16.78
N LEU A 16 -18.32 -3.31 15.63
CA LEU A 16 -18.72 -2.83 14.31
C LEU A 16 -19.95 -3.57 13.77
N GLU A 17 -20.58 -4.42 14.59
CA GLU A 17 -21.87 -5.03 14.25
C GLU A 17 -22.90 -3.93 13.92
N GLY A 18 -23.48 -4.01 12.72
CA GLY A 18 -24.42 -3.00 12.20
C GLY A 18 -23.78 -1.87 11.38
N THR A 19 -22.45 -1.86 11.22
CA THR A 19 -21.77 -1.02 10.22
C THR A 19 -21.72 -1.71 8.85
N ASN A 20 -21.53 -0.94 7.79
CA ASN A 20 -21.35 -1.45 6.43
C ASN A 20 -19.87 -1.74 6.08
N LEU A 21 -18.99 -1.86 7.09
CA LEU A 21 -17.58 -2.14 6.86
C LEU A 21 -17.42 -3.57 6.32
N THR A 22 -16.90 -3.67 5.11
CA THR A 22 -16.60 -4.93 4.43
C THR A 22 -15.15 -4.92 3.94
N THR A 23 -14.68 -6.02 3.34
CA THR A 23 -13.40 -6.02 2.63
C THR A 23 -13.62 -5.54 1.20
N ILE A 24 -13.01 -4.42 0.81
CA ILE A 24 -13.07 -3.87 -0.54
C ILE A 24 -11.96 -4.50 -1.39
N HIS A 25 -10.73 -4.48 -0.87
CA HIS A 25 -9.54 -5.04 -1.50
C HIS A 25 -9.50 -6.58 -1.39
N THR A 26 -10.38 -7.25 -2.12
CA THR A 26 -10.46 -8.72 -2.23
C THR A 26 -9.45 -9.27 -3.26
N LEU A 27 -9.23 -10.59 -3.28
CA LEU A 27 -8.43 -11.23 -4.33
C LEU A 27 -8.93 -10.88 -5.75
N THR A 28 -10.26 -10.82 -5.94
CA THR A 28 -10.85 -10.42 -7.23
C THR A 28 -10.48 -8.98 -7.58
N TYR A 29 -10.56 -8.06 -6.62
CA TYR A 29 -10.14 -6.66 -6.82
C TYR A 29 -8.70 -6.57 -7.34
N TRP A 30 -7.77 -7.30 -6.72
CA TRP A 30 -6.36 -7.27 -7.12
C TRP A 30 -6.12 -7.91 -8.49
N LYS A 31 -6.83 -9.00 -8.81
CA LYS A 31 -6.81 -9.62 -10.15
C LYS A 31 -7.34 -8.66 -11.23
N ASP A 32 -8.42 -7.96 -10.94
CA ASP A 32 -9.01 -6.98 -11.85
C ASP A 32 -8.07 -5.79 -12.08
N LEU A 33 -7.47 -5.26 -11.00
CA LEU A 33 -6.44 -4.21 -11.11
C LEU A 33 -5.28 -4.67 -12.00
N TYR A 34 -4.76 -5.87 -11.78
CA TYR A 34 -3.65 -6.40 -12.57
C TYR A 34 -4.03 -6.62 -14.04
N GLY A 35 -5.24 -7.12 -14.31
CA GLY A 35 -5.78 -7.23 -15.66
C GLY A 35 -5.87 -5.87 -16.36
N ASN A 36 -6.34 -4.84 -15.67
CA ASN A 36 -6.40 -3.47 -16.19
C ASN A 36 -5.01 -2.89 -16.44
N ILE A 37 -4.04 -3.15 -15.56
CA ILE A 37 -2.64 -2.76 -15.76
C ILE A 37 -2.08 -3.40 -17.04
N LYS A 38 -2.26 -4.71 -17.23
CA LYS A 38 -1.81 -5.41 -18.44
C LYS A 38 -2.44 -4.85 -19.71
N LYS A 39 -3.72 -4.49 -19.65
CA LYS A 39 -4.47 -4.04 -20.81
C LYS A 39 -4.20 -2.58 -21.17
N GLU A 40 -4.23 -1.69 -20.18
CA GLU A 40 -4.27 -0.23 -20.39
C GLU A 40 -2.92 0.44 -20.13
N LEU A 41 -2.10 -0.10 -19.22
CA LEU A 41 -0.83 0.52 -18.83
C LEU A 41 0.38 -0.07 -19.57
N PHE A 42 0.47 -1.41 -19.68
CA PHE A 42 1.62 -2.07 -20.33
C PHE A 42 1.95 -1.58 -21.75
N PRO A 43 0.99 -1.19 -22.61
CA PRO A 43 1.31 -0.65 -23.94
C PRO A 43 2.23 0.59 -23.93
N PHE A 44 2.34 1.29 -22.79
CA PHE A 44 3.20 2.46 -22.63
C PHE A 44 4.55 2.16 -21.97
N LEU A 45 4.77 0.91 -21.54
CA LEU A 45 5.91 0.53 -20.71
C LEU A 45 6.92 -0.32 -21.47
N SER A 46 8.19 -0.24 -21.07
CA SER A 46 9.24 -1.12 -21.59
C SER A 46 9.05 -2.56 -21.10
N ASN A 47 9.61 -3.54 -21.81
CA ASN A 47 9.56 -4.95 -21.41
C ASN A 47 10.09 -5.16 -19.98
N GLN A 48 11.14 -4.45 -19.59
CA GLN A 48 11.70 -4.53 -18.23
C GLN A 48 10.69 -4.03 -17.19
N GLN A 49 9.99 -2.92 -17.45
CA GLN A 49 8.98 -2.41 -16.53
C GLN A 49 7.78 -3.36 -16.43
N GLN A 50 7.34 -3.93 -17.55
CA GLN A 50 6.26 -4.92 -17.57
C GLN A 50 6.63 -6.17 -16.75
N GLU A 51 7.87 -6.65 -16.86
CA GLU A 51 8.39 -7.79 -16.09
C GLU A 51 8.44 -7.49 -14.59
N GLN A 52 8.97 -6.32 -14.19
CA GLN A 52 9.02 -5.89 -12.79
C GLN A 52 7.62 -5.78 -12.16
N ILE A 53 6.67 -5.21 -12.91
CA ILE A 53 5.28 -5.09 -12.43
C ILE A 53 4.64 -6.48 -12.36
N SER A 54 4.84 -7.32 -13.37
CA SER A 54 4.27 -8.68 -13.37
C SER A 54 4.78 -9.49 -12.18
N HIS A 55 6.09 -9.43 -11.92
CA HIS A 55 6.72 -10.09 -10.78
C HIS A 55 6.04 -9.76 -9.44
N ILE A 56 5.87 -8.47 -9.10
CA ILE A 56 5.26 -8.12 -7.81
C ILE A 56 3.79 -8.52 -7.70
N PHE A 57 3.04 -8.53 -8.82
CA PHE A 57 1.64 -8.92 -8.82
C PHE A 57 1.49 -10.44 -8.78
N ASP A 58 2.28 -11.17 -9.56
CA ASP A 58 2.26 -12.63 -9.60
C ASP A 58 2.65 -13.17 -8.21
N ASP A 59 3.75 -12.69 -7.61
CA ASP A 59 4.17 -13.07 -6.25
C ASP A 59 3.08 -12.80 -5.21
N PHE A 60 2.46 -11.61 -5.26
CA PHE A 60 1.42 -11.23 -4.31
C PHE A 60 0.13 -12.04 -4.48
N LEU A 61 -0.26 -12.37 -5.73
CA LEU A 61 -1.47 -13.13 -6.00
C LEU A 61 -1.27 -14.62 -5.68
N ASP A 62 -0.06 -15.15 -5.84
CA ASP A 62 0.29 -16.54 -5.48
C ASP A 62 0.36 -16.73 -3.96
N ASP A 63 0.91 -15.75 -3.23
CA ASP A 63 0.97 -15.75 -1.75
C ASP A 63 -0.17 -14.92 -1.12
N TYR A 64 -1.30 -14.77 -1.82
CA TYR A 64 -2.35 -13.85 -1.38
C TYR A 64 -2.87 -14.26 0.01
N PRO A 65 -2.79 -13.36 1.00
CA PRO A 65 -3.09 -13.71 2.39
C PRO A 65 -4.60 -13.68 2.65
N ASP A 66 -5.38 -14.53 1.98
CA ASP A 66 -6.84 -14.47 2.07
C ASP A 66 -7.40 -15.00 3.40
N SER A 67 -6.70 -15.95 4.04
CA SER A 67 -7.19 -16.67 5.22
C SER A 67 -6.22 -16.75 6.41
N LEU A 68 -4.93 -16.42 6.23
CA LEU A 68 -3.90 -16.61 7.27
C LEU A 68 -3.55 -15.33 8.06
N ASN A 69 -3.83 -14.14 7.51
CA ASN A 69 -3.52 -12.88 8.18
C ASN A 69 -4.70 -12.36 9.00
N LYS A 70 -4.42 -11.87 10.21
CA LYS A 70 -5.41 -11.23 11.07
C LYS A 70 -5.96 -9.99 10.36
N LYS A 71 -7.22 -10.07 9.90
CA LYS A 71 -7.93 -8.93 9.34
C LYS A 71 -8.37 -7.99 10.46
N VAL A 72 -8.17 -6.69 10.26
CA VAL A 72 -8.50 -5.61 11.20
C VAL A 72 -9.22 -4.49 10.46
N VAL A 73 -9.77 -3.53 11.20
CA VAL A 73 -10.16 -2.25 10.59
C VAL A 73 -8.91 -1.53 10.12
N ILE A 74 -8.89 -1.16 8.85
CA ILE A 74 -7.86 -0.30 8.26
C ILE A 74 -8.51 0.98 7.74
N HIS A 75 -7.72 2.04 7.62
CA HIS A 75 -8.11 3.28 6.99
C HIS A 75 -8.35 3.10 5.49
N GLY A 76 -7.54 2.27 4.82
CA GLY A 76 -7.73 1.90 3.42
C GLY A 76 -7.29 2.93 2.38
N ASP A 77 -6.92 4.14 2.81
CA ASP A 77 -6.30 5.20 1.98
C ASP A 77 -5.38 6.11 2.81
N LEU A 78 -4.51 5.52 3.65
CA LEU A 78 -3.63 6.31 4.51
C LEU A 78 -2.42 6.87 3.74
N THR A 79 -2.66 7.89 2.92
CA THR A 79 -1.64 8.67 2.21
C THR A 79 -1.26 9.94 2.98
N ILE A 80 -0.19 10.62 2.56
CA ILE A 80 0.21 11.90 3.18
C ILE A 80 -0.86 12.99 3.07
N SER A 81 -1.75 12.90 2.08
CA SER A 81 -2.86 13.85 1.90
C SER A 81 -3.90 13.74 3.01
N ASN A 82 -3.98 12.57 3.66
CA ASN A 82 -4.95 12.26 4.71
C ASN A 82 -4.35 12.41 6.13
N ILE A 83 -3.13 12.96 6.23
CA ILE A 83 -2.43 13.18 7.50
C ILE A 83 -2.24 14.68 7.74
N ILE A 84 -2.82 15.20 8.82
CA ILE A 84 -2.68 16.61 9.19
C ILE A 84 -1.46 16.79 10.10
N TYR A 85 -0.36 17.31 9.54
CA TYR A 85 0.85 17.68 10.28
C TYR A 85 0.86 19.18 10.63
N GLN A 86 1.09 19.50 11.91
CA GLN A 86 1.23 20.88 12.37
C GLN A 86 2.70 21.20 12.64
N GLU A 87 3.34 21.88 11.68
CA GLU A 87 4.77 22.22 11.71
C GLU A 87 5.19 22.93 13.01
N ARG A 88 4.45 23.97 13.44
CA ARG A 88 4.76 24.71 14.68
C ARG A 88 4.77 23.86 15.95
N LYS A 89 4.06 22.73 15.96
CA LYS A 89 4.00 21.80 17.10
C LYS A 89 4.78 20.52 16.84
N GLU A 90 5.43 20.42 15.69
CA GLU A 90 6.21 19.28 15.22
C GLU A 90 5.49 17.93 15.41
N ARG A 91 4.17 17.91 15.16
CA ARG A 91 3.35 16.71 15.42
C ARG A 91 2.20 16.55 14.44
N ILE A 92 1.81 15.30 14.28
CA ILE A 92 0.54 14.93 13.66
C ILE A 92 -0.59 15.37 14.60
N THR A 93 -1.62 15.99 14.03
CA THR A 93 -2.78 16.54 14.74
C THR A 93 -4.11 15.93 14.31
N GLY A 94 -4.14 15.21 13.18
CA GLY A 94 -5.33 14.52 12.72
C GLY A 94 -5.03 13.53 11.61
N VAL A 95 -5.94 12.58 11.45
CA VAL A 95 -6.08 11.69 10.30
C VAL A 95 -7.53 11.84 9.83
N ILE A 96 -7.74 11.98 8.52
CA ILE A 96 -9.04 12.30 7.91
C ILE A 96 -9.33 11.35 6.75
N ASP A 97 -10.56 11.41 6.26
CA ASP A 97 -11.00 10.70 5.04
C ASP A 97 -11.05 9.17 5.17
N PHE A 98 -11.96 8.68 6.02
CA PHE A 98 -12.19 7.24 6.25
C PHE A 98 -13.19 6.64 5.25
N THR A 99 -13.39 7.23 4.07
CA THR A 99 -14.39 6.71 3.11
C THR A 99 -14.01 5.33 2.56
N ASP A 100 -12.70 5.03 2.51
CA ASP A 100 -12.17 3.73 2.06
C ASP A 100 -11.85 2.77 3.22
N ALA A 101 -12.30 3.12 4.43
CA ALA A 101 -12.12 2.28 5.59
C ALA A 101 -12.79 0.92 5.38
N GLN A 102 -12.08 -0.14 5.73
CA GLN A 102 -12.48 -1.49 5.39
C GLN A 102 -11.87 -2.51 6.35
N ILE A 103 -12.32 -3.76 6.24
CA ILE A 103 -11.69 -4.89 6.92
C ILE A 103 -10.59 -5.45 6.02
N GLY A 104 -9.33 -5.38 6.46
CA GLY A 104 -8.18 -5.73 5.62
C GLY A 104 -6.91 -6.09 6.39
N ASP A 105 -5.83 -6.31 5.63
CA ASP A 105 -4.49 -6.56 6.19
C ASP A 105 -3.93 -5.27 6.81
N PRO A 106 -3.49 -5.27 8.08
CA PRO A 106 -2.91 -4.08 8.72
C PRO A 106 -1.70 -3.51 8.00
N ALA A 107 -0.96 -4.32 7.22
CA ALA A 107 0.16 -3.84 6.42
C ALA A 107 -0.28 -2.81 5.36
N PHE A 108 -1.53 -2.86 4.91
CA PHE A 108 -2.04 -1.97 3.86
C PHE A 108 -1.93 -0.49 4.23
N ASP A 109 -2.23 -0.11 5.47
CA ASP A 109 -2.19 1.28 5.94
C ASP A 109 -0.77 1.89 6.00
N PHE A 110 0.27 1.07 5.84
CA PHE A 110 1.64 1.55 5.74
C PHE A 110 2.07 1.88 4.30
N ALA A 111 1.23 1.55 3.30
CA ALA A 111 1.51 1.75 1.87
C ALA A 111 1.87 3.20 1.54
N GLY A 112 1.03 4.15 1.94
CA GLY A 112 1.23 5.57 1.65
C GLY A 112 2.47 6.15 2.34
N ILE A 113 2.78 5.68 3.55
CA ILE A 113 3.99 6.05 4.29
C ILE A 113 5.23 5.54 3.56
N TYR A 114 5.22 4.28 3.13
CA TYR A 114 6.32 3.69 2.38
C TYR A 114 6.55 4.38 1.04
N TRP A 115 5.48 4.61 0.28
CA TRP A 115 5.57 5.32 -0.99
C TRP A 115 6.20 6.71 -0.81
N SER A 116 5.75 7.47 0.18
CA SER A 116 6.13 8.88 0.38
C SER A 116 7.50 9.04 1.03
N PHE A 117 7.76 8.33 2.14
CA PHE A 117 8.95 8.53 2.98
C PHE A 117 10.00 7.41 2.83
N GLY A 118 9.62 6.30 2.22
CA GLY A 118 10.53 5.20 1.92
C GLY A 118 10.79 4.24 3.09
N PRO A 119 11.60 3.20 2.82
CA PRO A 119 11.80 2.05 3.71
C PRO A 119 12.16 2.39 5.15
N LYS A 120 13.13 3.31 5.34
CA LYS A 120 13.66 3.65 6.66
C LYS A 120 12.57 4.23 7.56
N PHE A 121 11.86 5.23 7.07
CA PHE A 121 10.82 5.89 7.86
C PHE A 121 9.63 4.96 8.13
N THR A 122 9.27 4.09 7.18
CA THR A 122 8.24 3.06 7.44
C THR A 122 8.64 2.12 8.57
N ARG A 123 9.91 1.70 8.64
CA ARG A 123 10.43 0.91 9.76
C ARG A 123 10.38 1.67 11.08
N ASP A 124 10.70 2.96 11.07
CA ASP A 124 10.59 3.82 12.26
C ASP A 124 9.14 3.88 12.76
N VAL A 125 8.15 4.01 11.85
CA VAL A 125 6.73 3.98 12.21
C VAL A 125 6.32 2.60 12.76
N LEU A 126 6.76 1.51 12.12
CA LEU A 126 6.49 0.13 12.55
C LEU A 126 7.10 -0.19 13.92
N ALA A 127 8.24 0.41 14.27
CA ALA A 127 8.86 0.25 15.59
C ALA A 127 7.97 0.82 16.73
N HIS A 128 7.07 1.75 16.39
CA HIS A 128 6.08 2.31 17.31
C HIS A 128 4.68 1.70 17.14
N TYR A 129 4.51 0.71 16.27
CA TYR A 129 3.26 0.00 16.06
C TYR A 129 3.25 -1.30 16.86
N GLN A 130 2.27 -1.44 17.75
CA GLN A 130 2.06 -2.66 18.55
C GLN A 130 1.15 -3.62 17.80
N SER A 131 1.64 -4.84 17.57
CA SER A 131 0.92 -5.95 16.95
C SER A 131 1.43 -7.28 17.52
N THR A 132 0.62 -8.33 17.40
CA THR A 132 1.04 -9.71 17.65
C THR A 132 1.91 -10.26 16.52
N GLU A 133 1.80 -9.66 15.34
CA GLU A 133 2.61 -10.00 14.18
C GLU A 133 3.97 -9.27 14.23
N PRO A 134 5.09 -9.93 13.88
CA PRO A 134 6.40 -9.29 13.77
C PRO A 134 6.39 -8.11 12.80
N SER A 135 7.04 -6.99 13.17
CA SER A 135 7.14 -5.80 12.33
C SER A 135 7.78 -6.07 10.96
N GLU A 136 8.71 -7.02 10.87
CA GLU A 136 9.32 -7.42 9.59
C GLU A 136 8.33 -8.11 8.65
N SER A 137 7.42 -8.93 9.17
CA SER A 137 6.40 -9.59 8.34
C SER A 137 5.42 -8.59 7.73
N LEU A 138 5.04 -7.56 8.49
CA LEU A 138 4.28 -6.42 7.98
C LEU A 138 5.09 -5.64 6.95
N PHE A 139 6.35 -5.31 7.27
CA PHE A 139 7.22 -4.57 6.36
C PHE A 139 7.44 -5.33 5.04
N ASP A 140 7.55 -6.65 5.07
CA ASP A 140 7.71 -7.49 3.89
C ASP A 140 6.57 -7.27 2.90
N ARG A 141 5.32 -7.42 3.36
CA ARG A 141 4.12 -7.19 2.54
C ARG A 141 4.02 -5.74 2.03
N VAL A 142 4.41 -4.77 2.86
CA VAL A 142 4.49 -3.36 2.44
C VAL A 142 5.51 -3.18 1.32
N SER A 143 6.72 -3.68 1.50
CA SER A 143 7.84 -3.42 0.61
C SER A 143 7.78 -4.19 -0.70
N LYS A 144 7.15 -5.37 -0.70
CA LYS A 144 6.99 -6.22 -1.89
C LYS A 144 5.78 -5.86 -2.73
N PHE A 145 4.70 -5.39 -2.11
CA PHE A 145 3.46 -5.11 -2.84
C PHE A 145 2.75 -3.82 -2.43
N TYR A 146 2.24 -3.73 -1.19
CA TYR A 146 1.28 -2.68 -0.83
C TYR A 146 1.84 -1.27 -0.99
N GLY A 147 3.13 -1.06 -0.69
CA GLY A 147 3.80 0.22 -0.83
C GLY A 147 4.15 0.58 -2.28
N LEU A 148 4.11 -0.36 -3.22
CA LEU A 148 4.43 -0.13 -4.63
C LEU A 148 3.18 0.08 -5.50
N GLN A 149 2.09 -0.62 -5.17
CA GLN A 149 0.87 -0.62 -5.98
C GLN A 149 0.16 0.74 -6.16
N PRO A 150 0.22 1.75 -5.26
CA PRO A 150 -0.55 2.99 -5.40
C PRO A 150 -0.29 3.75 -6.71
N VAL A 151 0.91 3.63 -7.27
CA VAL A 151 1.27 4.27 -8.54
C VAL A 151 0.37 3.81 -9.70
N PHE A 152 -0.07 2.55 -9.69
CA PHE A 152 -0.84 1.99 -10.80
C PHE A 152 -2.26 2.53 -10.84
N HIS A 153 -2.87 2.80 -9.68
CA HIS A 153 -4.16 3.51 -9.62
C HIS A 153 -4.06 4.90 -10.23
N ASN A 154 -3.02 5.65 -9.86
CA ASN A 154 -2.79 7.00 -10.38
C ASN A 154 -2.55 6.99 -11.90
N LEU A 155 -1.78 6.03 -12.40
CA LEU A 155 -1.50 5.91 -13.83
C LEU A 155 -2.73 5.49 -14.64
N LEU A 156 -3.51 4.51 -14.16
CA LEU A 156 -4.77 4.14 -14.80
C LEU A 156 -5.79 5.28 -14.79
N TYR A 157 -5.86 6.05 -13.70
CA TYR A 157 -6.69 7.25 -13.63
C TYR A 157 -6.22 8.31 -14.66
N ALA A 158 -4.92 8.57 -14.74
CA ALA A 158 -4.37 9.53 -15.69
C ALA A 158 -4.62 9.11 -17.15
N ILE A 159 -4.46 7.82 -17.48
CA ILE A 159 -4.77 7.26 -18.81
C ILE A 159 -6.25 7.45 -19.13
N SER A 160 -7.15 7.04 -18.23
CA SER A 160 -8.60 7.12 -18.46
C SER A 160 -9.11 8.55 -18.64
N ASN A 161 -8.46 9.51 -17.98
CA ASN A 161 -8.75 10.94 -18.10
C ASN A 161 -7.92 11.66 -19.20
N LYS A 162 -7.15 10.91 -20.01
CA LYS A 162 -6.29 11.43 -21.09
C LYS A 162 -5.35 12.55 -20.62
N GLN A 163 -4.87 12.44 -19.39
CA GLN A 163 -3.89 13.38 -18.85
C GLN A 163 -2.54 13.16 -19.55
N ASN A 164 -1.75 14.24 -19.64
CA ASN A 164 -0.39 14.12 -20.16
C ASN A 164 0.51 13.49 -19.09
N ILE A 165 1.04 12.30 -19.37
CA ILE A 165 1.89 11.53 -18.45
C ILE A 165 3.34 11.65 -18.91
N ASP A 166 4.21 12.18 -18.04
CA ASP A 166 5.66 12.04 -18.22
C ASP A 166 6.08 10.65 -17.75
N TRP A 167 6.17 9.71 -18.68
CA TRP A 167 6.51 8.30 -18.42
C TRP A 167 7.89 8.11 -17.76
N ASN A 168 8.83 9.03 -17.98
CA ASN A 168 10.15 8.95 -17.33
C ASN A 168 10.04 9.20 -15.83
N SER A 169 9.22 10.16 -15.43
CA SER A 169 9.03 10.53 -14.03
C SER A 169 7.97 9.66 -13.34
N ALA A 170 6.97 9.21 -14.08
CA ALA A 170 5.82 8.45 -13.59
C ALA A 170 6.20 7.20 -12.77
N LEU A 171 7.21 6.45 -13.24
CA LEU A 171 7.66 5.23 -12.60
C LEU A 171 9.00 5.38 -11.86
N ALA A 172 9.60 6.56 -11.84
CA ALA A 172 10.90 6.77 -11.19
C ALA A 172 10.90 6.34 -9.72
N ARG A 173 9.81 6.66 -8.99
CA ARG A 173 9.65 6.26 -7.58
C ARG A 173 9.42 4.75 -7.44
N PHE A 174 8.60 4.16 -8.31
CA PHE A 174 8.39 2.72 -8.36
C PHE A 174 9.72 1.99 -8.59
N SER A 175 10.48 2.38 -9.61
CA SER A 175 11.78 1.78 -9.92
C SER A 175 12.74 1.90 -8.72
N PHE A 176 12.86 3.07 -8.11
CA PHE A 176 13.72 3.24 -6.92
C PHE A 176 13.35 2.27 -5.78
N LEU A 177 12.06 2.16 -5.44
CA LEU A 177 11.59 1.30 -4.36
C LEU A 177 11.70 -0.20 -4.73
N TYR A 178 11.38 -0.55 -5.97
CA TYR A 178 11.55 -1.92 -6.49
C TYR A 178 13.00 -2.39 -6.38
N HIS A 179 13.98 -1.57 -6.82
CA HIS A 179 15.40 -1.94 -6.72
C HIS A 179 15.87 -2.03 -5.27
N TYR A 180 15.34 -1.17 -4.39
CA TYR A 180 15.63 -1.24 -2.96
C TYR A 180 15.21 -2.60 -2.37
N THR A 181 14.00 -3.07 -2.71
CA THR A 181 13.43 -4.31 -2.17
C THR A 181 14.07 -5.54 -2.83
N PHE A 182 14.09 -5.64 -4.16
CA PHE A 182 14.35 -6.90 -4.86
C PHE A 182 15.78 -7.07 -5.41
N GLU A 183 16.56 -6.00 -5.57
CA GLU A 183 17.94 -6.13 -6.07
C GLU A 183 19.00 -6.24 -4.97
N LYS A 184 18.66 -5.87 -3.73
CA LYS A 184 19.54 -6.12 -2.57
C LYS A 184 19.56 -7.59 -2.17
N GLU A 185 18.46 -8.32 -2.38
CA GLU A 185 18.34 -9.74 -2.05
C GLU A 185 19.23 -10.64 -2.93
N LYS A 186 19.56 -10.22 -4.18
CA LYS A 186 20.45 -10.96 -5.08
C LYS A 186 21.96 -10.86 -4.73
N LYS A 187 22.34 -10.09 -3.70
CA LYS A 187 23.74 -9.87 -3.30
C LYS A 187 24.09 -10.47 -1.92
N GLN A 188 23.22 -11.29 -1.34
CA GLN A 188 23.50 -12.14 -0.18
C GLN A 188 23.46 -13.62 -0.58
#